data_AF-A0A662NU12-F1
#
_entry.id   AF-A0A662NU12-F1
#
_cell.length_a   1.000
_cell.length_b   1.000
_cell.length_c   1.000
_cell.angle_alpha   90.00
_cell.angle_beta   90.00
_cell.angle_gamma   90.00
#
_symmetry.space_group_name_H-M   'P 1'
#
loop_
_entity.id
_entity.type
_entity.pdbx_description
1 polymer ?
#
loop_
_entity_poly.entity_id
_entity_poly.type
_entity_poly.pdbx_seq_one_letter_code
_entity_poly.pdbx_strand_id
1 'polypeptide(L)'
;MSAKEKIIKFMEKKAERIKDKWGYDFYFNKKDKKEIKEWDNELAERVWGVLVHNIMENDACCLSNSTCPFCILAELICTNCSFTERCFACGYGLRHGYCADSHSDFAKIAQFHYTCNIFSNEWYRKVIKEIESQNK
;
A
#
# COMPACT_ATOMS: atom_id res chain seq x y z
N MET A 1 -5.33 14.60 -11.33
CA MET A 1 -5.03 13.90 -10.06
C MET A 1 -3.52 13.67 -9.97
N SER A 2 -2.92 14.25 -8.93
CA SER A 2 -1.50 14.10 -8.57
C SER A 2 -1.19 12.66 -8.12
N ALA A 3 0.10 12.28 -8.13
CA ALA A 3 0.51 10.94 -7.65
C ALA A 3 0.10 10.69 -6.19
N LYS A 4 0.20 11.70 -5.31
CA LYS A 4 -0.25 11.62 -3.91
C LYS A 4 -1.73 11.28 -3.80
N GLU A 5 -2.58 11.93 -4.58
CA GLU A 5 -4.02 11.67 -4.60
C GLU A 5 -4.31 10.26 -5.14
N LYS A 6 -3.59 9.81 -6.17
CA LYS A 6 -3.71 8.43 -6.69
C LYS A 6 -3.34 7.39 -5.63
N ILE A 7 -2.24 7.59 -4.92
CA ILE A 7 -1.78 6.72 -3.83
C ILE A 7 -2.80 6.68 -2.69
N ILE A 8 -3.33 7.83 -2.28
CA ILE A 8 -4.38 7.91 -1.25
C ILE A 8 -5.61 7.12 -1.69
N LYS A 9 -6.09 7.33 -2.93
CA LYS A 9 -7.27 6.64 -3.45
C LYS A 9 -7.07 5.14 -3.56
N PHE A 10 -5.86 4.71 -3.92
CA PHE A 10 -5.47 3.30 -3.93
C PHE A 10 -5.53 2.69 -2.53
N MET A 11 -4.98 3.37 -1.51
CA MET A 11 -5.02 2.90 -0.13
C MET A 11 -6.44 2.90 0.45
N GLU A 12 -7.27 3.90 0.10
CA GLU A 12 -8.71 3.93 0.44
C GLU A 12 -9.44 2.72 -0.14
N LYS A 13 -9.24 2.40 -1.43
CA LYS A 13 -9.85 1.21 -2.06
C LYS A 13 -9.39 -0.11 -1.41
N LYS A 14 -8.13 -0.19 -0.95
CA LYS A 14 -7.66 -1.35 -0.18
C LYS A 14 -8.37 -1.44 1.17
N ALA A 15 -8.49 -0.32 1.89
CA ALA A 15 -9.18 -0.28 3.18
C ALA A 15 -10.67 -0.64 3.07
N GLU A 16 -11.36 -0.10 2.06
CA GLU A 16 -12.74 -0.48 1.73
C GLU A 16 -12.85 -1.98 1.48
N ARG A 17 -11.95 -2.53 0.66
CA ARG A 17 -11.93 -3.97 0.35
C ARG A 17 -11.71 -4.84 1.59
N ILE A 18 -10.85 -4.41 2.52
CA ILE A 18 -10.59 -5.09 3.80
C ILE A 18 -11.84 -5.03 4.68
N LYS A 19 -12.46 -3.85 4.80
CA LYS A 19 -13.68 -3.66 5.58
C LYS A 19 -14.81 -4.54 5.07
N ASP A 20 -15.02 -4.60 3.75
CA ASP A 20 -16.07 -5.40 3.14
C ASP A 20 -15.86 -6.92 3.33
N LYS A 21 -14.61 -7.37 3.40
CA LYS A 21 -14.28 -8.80 3.48
C LYS A 21 -14.10 -9.32 4.89
N TRP A 22 -13.60 -8.49 5.79
CA TRP A 22 -13.17 -8.91 7.13
C TRP A 22 -13.69 -8.00 8.25
N GLY A 23 -14.40 -6.92 7.93
CA GLY A 23 -14.99 -6.01 8.92
C GLY A 23 -14.00 -5.05 9.57
N TYR A 24 -12.72 -5.04 9.17
CA TYR A 24 -11.72 -4.14 9.73
C TYR A 24 -11.69 -2.79 9.03
N ASP A 25 -11.75 -1.72 9.81
CA ASP A 25 -11.76 -0.32 9.33
C ASP A 25 -10.47 0.45 9.68
N PHE A 26 -9.51 -0.21 10.31
CA PHE A 26 -8.26 0.41 10.74
C PHE A 26 -7.15 0.42 9.68
N TYR A 27 -7.31 -0.24 8.52
CA TYR A 27 -6.20 -0.43 7.56
C TYR A 27 -5.59 0.88 7.03
N PHE A 28 -6.39 1.90 6.76
CA PHE A 28 -5.89 3.19 6.27
C PHE A 28 -6.68 4.31 6.94
N ASN A 29 -5.99 5.14 7.72
CA ASN A 29 -6.61 6.17 8.54
C ASN A 29 -6.17 7.59 8.13
N LYS A 30 -6.70 8.58 8.85
CA LYS A 30 -6.45 10.01 8.57
C LYS A 30 -4.97 10.41 8.71
N LYS A 31 -4.20 9.75 9.59
CA LYS A 31 -2.77 10.03 9.77
C LYS A 31 -1.96 9.50 8.58
N ASP A 32 -2.29 8.32 8.05
CA ASP A 32 -1.65 7.79 6.84
C ASP A 32 -1.90 8.69 5.63
N LYS A 33 -3.15 9.13 5.46
CA LYS A 33 -3.52 10.08 4.42
C LYS A 33 -2.78 11.42 4.55
N LYS A 34 -2.59 11.91 5.77
CA LYS A 34 -1.83 13.14 6.04
C LYS A 34 -0.36 12.95 5.65
N GLU A 35 0.25 11.84 6.05
CA GLU A 35 1.66 11.54 5.72
C GLU A 35 1.88 11.51 4.20
N ILE A 36 1.01 10.84 3.43
CA ILE A 36 1.15 10.80 1.96
C ILE A 36 1.04 12.20 1.33
N LYS A 37 0.21 13.09 1.88
CA LYS A 37 0.11 14.48 1.38
C LYS A 37 1.40 15.26 1.58
N GLU A 38 2.14 14.94 2.65
CA GLU A 38 3.39 15.58 3.05
C GLU A 38 4.62 15.00 2.33
N TRP A 39 4.50 13.90 1.59
CA TRP A 39 5.60 13.35 0.79
C TRP A 39 6.13 14.38 -0.22
N ASP A 40 7.37 14.23 -0.66
CA ASP A 40 7.84 14.98 -1.82
C ASP A 40 7.06 14.58 -3.09
N ASN A 41 6.83 15.54 -4.00
CA ASN A 41 6.03 15.28 -5.20
C ASN A 41 6.75 14.33 -6.17
N GLU A 42 8.04 14.53 -6.41
CA GLU A 42 8.85 13.66 -7.28
C GLU A 42 8.91 12.25 -6.68
N LEU A 43 9.09 12.16 -5.37
CA LEU A 43 9.12 10.89 -4.67
C LEU A 43 7.77 10.16 -4.74
N ALA A 44 6.64 10.88 -4.59
CA ALA A 44 5.31 10.31 -4.76
C ALA A 44 5.07 9.81 -6.20
N GLU A 45 5.55 10.51 -7.22
CA GLU A 45 5.50 10.05 -8.60
C GLU A 45 6.29 8.76 -8.81
N ARG A 46 7.49 8.67 -8.24
CA ARG A 46 8.32 7.45 -8.26
C ARG A 46 7.63 6.29 -7.55
N VAL A 47 7.05 6.52 -6.37
CA VAL A 47 6.30 5.49 -5.63
C VAL A 47 5.13 4.97 -6.47
N TRP A 48 4.35 5.88 -7.08
CA TRP A 48 3.23 5.49 -7.92
C TRP A 48 3.70 4.72 -9.16
N GLY A 49 4.75 5.17 -9.83
CA GLY A 49 5.34 4.49 -10.99
C GLY A 49 5.80 3.07 -10.66
N VAL A 50 6.52 2.88 -9.55
CA VAL A 50 6.96 1.55 -9.09
C VAL A 50 5.77 0.66 -8.73
N LEU A 51 4.77 1.20 -8.03
CA LEU A 51 3.56 0.46 -7.70
C LEU A 51 2.83 -0.04 -8.95
N VAL A 52 2.66 0.84 -9.94
CA VAL A 52 2.03 0.51 -11.22
C VAL A 52 2.86 -0.55 -11.94
N HIS A 53 4.17 -0.38 -12.04
CA HIS A 53 5.05 -1.36 -12.67
C HIS A 53 4.95 -2.75 -11.99
N ASN A 54 5.00 -2.80 -10.65
CA ASN A 54 4.87 -4.04 -9.90
C ASN A 54 3.56 -4.78 -10.21
N ILE A 55 2.45 -4.05 -10.31
CA ILE A 55 1.13 -4.64 -10.57
C ILE A 55 0.91 -4.96 -12.05
N MET A 56 1.33 -4.08 -12.95
CA MET A 56 1.04 -4.22 -14.38
C MET A 56 2.00 -5.18 -15.06
N GLU A 57 3.29 -5.15 -14.69
CA GLU A 57 4.35 -5.92 -15.37
C GLU A 57 4.80 -7.14 -14.55
N ASN A 58 4.86 -7.04 -13.23
CA ASN A 58 5.40 -8.11 -12.36
C ASN A 58 4.32 -8.96 -11.67
N ASP A 59 3.05 -8.82 -12.08
CA ASP A 59 1.90 -9.54 -11.53
C ASP A 59 1.79 -9.52 -10.00
N ALA A 60 2.24 -8.43 -9.36
CA ALA A 60 2.19 -8.31 -7.91
C ALA A 60 0.75 -8.44 -7.38
N CYS A 61 0.60 -9.20 -6.30
CA CYS A 61 -0.68 -9.50 -5.67
C CYS A 61 -0.53 -9.60 -4.14
N CYS A 62 -1.62 -9.97 -3.47
CA CYS A 62 -1.72 -10.09 -2.02
C CYS A 62 -1.52 -8.73 -1.31
N LEU A 63 -1.54 -8.74 0.03
CA LEU A 63 -1.03 -7.62 0.80
C LEU A 63 0.48 -7.83 1.01
N SER A 64 1.29 -7.14 0.22
CA SER A 64 2.74 -7.34 0.17
C SER A 64 3.48 -6.00 0.21
N ASN A 65 4.81 -6.06 0.37
CA ASN A 65 5.70 -4.92 0.23
C ASN A 65 5.67 -4.31 -1.18
N SER A 66 5.57 -5.14 -2.23
CA SER A 66 5.50 -4.69 -3.63
C SER A 66 4.19 -3.97 -4.00
N THR A 67 3.15 -4.11 -3.17
CA THR A 67 1.83 -3.48 -3.34
C THR A 67 1.50 -2.48 -2.23
N CYS A 68 2.49 -2.13 -1.41
CA CYS A 68 2.37 -1.17 -0.32
C CYS A 68 3.17 0.11 -0.64
N PRO A 69 2.52 1.26 -0.88
CA PRO A 69 3.20 2.52 -1.17
C PRO A 69 4.24 2.93 -0.12
N PHE A 70 3.99 2.64 1.17
CA PHE A 70 4.94 2.97 2.25
C PHE A 70 6.19 2.09 2.23
N CYS A 71 6.05 0.81 1.87
CA CYS A 71 7.22 -0.07 1.72
C CYS A 71 8.05 0.34 0.50
N ILE A 72 7.39 0.68 -0.62
CA ILE A 72 8.04 1.19 -1.83
C ILE A 72 8.78 2.49 -1.53
N LEU A 73 8.15 3.43 -0.81
CA LEU A 73 8.79 4.67 -0.39
C LEU A 73 10.06 4.40 0.43
N ALA A 74 9.95 3.54 1.44
CA ALA A 74 11.07 3.21 2.32
C ALA A 74 12.24 2.57 1.54
N GLU A 75 11.94 1.75 0.54
CA GLU A 75 12.93 1.19 -0.39
C GLU A 75 13.63 2.27 -1.24
N LEU A 76 12.86 3.25 -1.74
CA LEU A 76 13.42 4.35 -2.53
C LEU A 76 14.31 5.28 -1.71
N ILE A 77 14.03 5.46 -0.41
CA ILE A 77 14.79 6.35 0.48
C ILE A 77 16.00 5.64 1.10
N CYS A 78 15.87 4.35 1.48
CA CYS A 78 16.96 3.60 2.10
C CYS A 78 17.23 2.29 1.38
N THR A 79 18.12 2.34 0.39
CA THR A 79 18.53 1.18 -0.42
C THR A 79 19.43 0.20 0.33
N ASN A 80 20.15 0.67 1.35
CA ASN A 80 21.06 -0.16 2.17
C ASN A 80 20.40 -0.73 3.44
N CYS A 81 19.11 -0.42 3.67
CA CYS A 81 18.36 -0.94 4.81
C CYS A 81 17.75 -2.31 4.49
N SER A 82 17.80 -3.23 5.46
CA SER A 82 16.98 -4.43 5.45
C SER A 82 15.48 -4.08 5.39
N PHE A 83 14.65 -5.03 4.97
CA PHE A 83 13.20 -4.84 4.95
C PHE A 83 12.65 -4.47 6.33
N THR A 84 13.17 -5.12 7.37
CA THR A 84 12.77 -4.92 8.76
C THR A 84 13.07 -3.49 9.22
N GLU A 85 14.28 -2.99 8.96
CA GLU A 85 14.67 -1.61 9.28
C GLU A 85 13.77 -0.58 8.56
N ARG A 86 13.47 -0.83 7.28
CA ARG A 86 12.55 0.01 6.50
C ARG A 86 11.15 0.05 7.10
N CYS A 87 10.64 -1.10 7.55
CA CYS A 87 9.31 -1.19 8.14
C CYS A 87 9.24 -0.53 9.52
N PHE A 88 10.30 -0.64 10.34
CA PHE A 88 10.39 0.05 11.63
C PHE A 88 10.47 1.57 11.50
N ALA A 89 11.06 2.06 10.41
CA ALA A 89 11.22 3.50 10.19
C ALA A 89 10.03 4.16 9.48
N CYS A 90 9.12 3.39 8.86
CA CYS A 90 8.02 3.99 8.11
C CYS A 90 6.81 4.31 9.00
N GLY A 91 6.18 5.46 8.76
CA GLY A 91 5.07 5.92 9.61
C GLY A 91 3.88 4.98 9.63
N TYR A 92 3.64 4.25 8.54
CA TYR A 92 2.59 3.22 8.47
C TYR A 92 2.89 2.04 9.40
N GLY A 93 4.12 1.53 9.40
CA GLY A 93 4.54 0.44 10.27
C GLY A 93 4.45 0.82 11.75
N LEU A 94 4.81 2.06 12.09
CA LEU A 94 4.67 2.60 13.46
C LEU A 94 3.20 2.67 13.94
N ARG A 95 2.24 2.84 13.02
CA ARG A 95 0.82 2.94 13.36
C ARG A 95 0.09 1.61 13.35
N HIS A 96 0.41 0.74 12.40
CA HIS A 96 -0.31 -0.51 12.15
C HIS A 96 0.45 -1.76 12.59
N GLY A 97 1.69 -1.60 13.06
CA GLY A 97 2.60 -2.71 13.28
C GLY A 97 3.20 -3.23 11.98
N TYR A 98 4.26 -4.01 12.12
CA TYR A 98 5.07 -4.52 11.02
C TYR A 98 4.58 -5.90 10.56
N CYS A 99 4.80 -6.24 9.28
CA CYS A 99 4.31 -7.49 8.71
C CYS A 99 4.87 -8.75 9.41
N ALA A 100 6.03 -8.65 10.06
CA ALA A 100 6.63 -9.75 10.83
C ALA A 100 6.15 -9.81 12.29
N ASP A 101 5.36 -8.85 12.76
CA ASP A 101 4.74 -8.88 14.09
C ASP A 101 3.43 -9.64 14.03
N SER A 102 3.30 -10.71 14.80
CA SER A 102 2.06 -11.48 14.91
C SER A 102 0.91 -10.71 15.57
N HIS A 103 1.18 -9.58 16.23
CA HIS A 103 0.17 -8.74 16.87
C HIS A 103 -0.19 -7.49 16.07
N SER A 104 0.46 -7.26 14.90
CA SER A 104 0.16 -6.12 14.04
C SER A 104 -1.27 -6.17 13.48
N ASP A 105 -1.78 -5.00 13.10
CA ASP A 105 -3.00 -4.88 12.31
C ASP A 105 -2.88 -5.66 10.99
N PHE A 106 -1.66 -5.67 10.40
CA PHE A 106 -1.36 -6.53 9.26
C PHE A 106 -1.53 -8.01 9.58
N ALA A 107 -1.02 -8.50 10.71
CA ALA A 107 -1.19 -9.90 11.09
C ALA A 107 -2.66 -10.26 11.31
N LYS A 108 -3.47 -9.37 11.91
CA LYS A 108 -4.93 -9.58 12.04
C LYS A 108 -5.61 -9.75 10.67
N ILE A 109 -5.12 -9.03 9.66
CA ILE A 109 -5.62 -9.14 8.28
C ILE A 109 -5.02 -10.36 7.55
N ALA A 110 -3.75 -10.67 7.78
CA ALA A 110 -3.01 -11.75 7.11
C ALA A 110 -3.35 -13.15 7.67
N GLN A 111 -3.87 -13.23 8.89
CA GLN A 111 -4.39 -14.46 9.51
C GLN A 111 -5.43 -15.18 8.64
N PHE A 112 -6.05 -14.48 7.69
CA PHE A 112 -6.99 -15.08 6.76
C PHE A 112 -6.36 -15.90 5.62
N HIS A 113 -5.04 -16.15 5.62
CA HIS A 113 -4.24 -17.03 4.74
C HIS A 113 -4.43 -16.89 3.20
N TYR A 114 -5.33 -16.03 2.75
CA TYR A 114 -5.81 -15.93 1.38
C TYR A 114 -5.90 -14.47 0.93
N THR A 115 -4.99 -13.62 1.39
CA THR A 115 -4.97 -12.21 0.96
C THR A 115 -4.84 -12.10 -0.56
N CYS A 116 -4.21 -13.06 -1.24
CA CYS A 116 -4.10 -13.12 -2.70
C CYS A 116 -5.44 -13.41 -3.40
N ASN A 117 -6.40 -14.07 -2.75
CA ASN A 117 -7.76 -14.26 -3.30
C ASN A 117 -8.59 -12.96 -3.23
N ILE A 118 -8.26 -12.09 -2.27
CA ILE A 118 -8.96 -10.81 -2.07
C ILE A 118 -8.30 -9.68 -2.85
N PHE A 119 -6.97 -9.67 -2.83
CA PHE A 119 -6.05 -8.75 -3.49
C PHE A 119 -5.33 -9.49 -4.62
N SER A 120 -6.08 -10.01 -5.57
CA SER A 120 -5.51 -10.62 -6.77
C SER A 120 -4.85 -9.55 -7.63
N ASN A 121 -3.92 -9.95 -8.49
CA ASN A 121 -3.35 -9.03 -9.46
C ASN A 121 -4.44 -8.40 -10.35
N GLU A 122 -5.44 -9.17 -10.77
CA GLU A 122 -6.57 -8.69 -11.56
C GLU A 122 -7.34 -7.57 -10.83
N TRP A 123 -7.59 -7.74 -9.53
CA TRP A 123 -8.22 -6.70 -8.72
C TRP A 123 -7.37 -5.43 -8.70
N TYR A 124 -6.07 -5.55 -8.46
CA TYR A 124 -5.15 -4.41 -8.47
C TYR A 124 -5.11 -3.70 -9.83
N ARG A 125 -5.01 -4.45 -10.94
CA ARG A 125 -5.03 -3.89 -12.30
C ARG A 125 -6.32 -3.13 -12.58
N LYS A 126 -7.47 -3.65 -12.16
CA LYS A 126 -8.76 -2.95 -12.26
C LYS A 126 -8.74 -1.64 -11.47
N VAL A 127 -8.28 -1.66 -10.22
CA VAL A 127 -8.17 -0.47 -9.37
C VAL A 127 -7.24 0.58 -9.98
N ILE A 128 -6.06 0.19 -10.48
CA ILE A 128 -5.13 1.12 -11.14
C ILE A 128 -5.79 1.76 -12.34
N LYS A 129 -6.42 0.97 -13.23
CA LYS A 129 -7.10 1.50 -14.42
C LYS A 129 -8.21 2.48 -14.05
N GLU A 130 -9.01 2.18 -13.03
CA GLU A 130 -10.07 3.08 -12.52
C GLU A 130 -9.51 4.41 -11.97
N ILE A 131 -8.36 4.37 -11.30
CA ILE A 131 -7.71 5.57 -10.77
C ILE A 131 -7.10 6.40 -11.91
N GLU A 132 -6.44 5.76 -12.87
CA GLU A 132 -5.84 6.42 -14.03
C GLU A 132 -6.90 6.99 -14.99
N SER A 133 -8.08 6.38 -15.13
CA SER A 133 -9.13 6.87 -16.02
C SER A 133 -9.81 8.14 -15.53
N GLN A 134 -9.72 8.47 -14.24
CA GLN A 134 -10.28 9.71 -13.67
C GLN A 134 -9.43 10.96 -13.96
N ASN A 135 -8.39 10.80 -14.79
CA ASN A 135 -7.52 11.86 -15.31
C ASN A 135 -7.74 12.17 -16.79
N LYS A 136 -8.70 11.51 -17.46
CA LYS A 136 -9.15 11.86 -18.81
C LYS A 136 -10.42 12.69 -18.72
#